data_AF-A0A7V6WHR9-F1
#
_entry.id   AF-A0A7V6WHR9-F1
#
_cell.length_a   1.000
_cell.length_b   1.000
_cell.length_c   1.000
_cell.angle_alpha   90.00
_cell.angle_beta   90.00
_cell.angle_gamma   90.00
#
_symmetry.space_group_name_H-M   'P 1'
#
loop_
_entity.id
_entity.type
_entity.pdbx_description
1 polymer ?
#
loop_
_entity_poly.entity_id
_entity_poly.type
_entity_poly.pdbx_seq_one_letter_code
_entity_poly.pdbx_strand_id
1 'polypeptide(L)'
;MKKRLMIMGLVMVLVATMLVGIVGCGGENKEPSSGETNGQEPVEKITIKLGHPYDEKQPLHQGTVKFAEMVAERTDGNVEIKIFPNSTLGSSRDLAEGLQIGTIDMGLVPTTNVAPFYKPLDIFYFPFIFRDKEHAYKVADGPVGQQLYEGLLKEKGIRTLAMFESGFRTITNSKKPIRTPADFA
;
A
#
# COMPACT_ATOMS: atom_id res chain seq x y z
N MET A 1 -14.76 -19.78 -49.48
CA MET A 1 -13.69 -18.95 -50.11
C MET A 1 -14.10 -17.49 -50.33
N LYS A 2 -15.26 -17.19 -50.93
CA LYS A 2 -15.70 -15.80 -51.21
C LYS A 2 -15.80 -14.87 -49.98
N LYS A 3 -16.26 -15.37 -48.83
CA LYS A 3 -16.36 -14.58 -47.58
C LYS A 3 -14.99 -14.23 -46.95
N ARG A 4 -13.99 -15.11 -47.07
CA ARG A 4 -12.62 -14.84 -46.59
C ARG A 4 -11.89 -13.82 -47.47
N LEU A 5 -12.15 -13.85 -48.78
CA LEU A 5 -11.62 -12.87 -49.73
C LEU A 5 -12.19 -11.46 -49.50
N MET A 6 -13.48 -11.36 -49.14
CA MET A 6 -14.13 -10.09 -48.80
C MET A 6 -13.59 -9.46 -47.51
N ILE A 7 -13.35 -10.27 -46.47
CA ILE A 7 -12.81 -9.78 -45.19
C ILE A 7 -11.35 -9.34 -45.35
N MET A 8 -10.55 -10.04 -46.16
CA MET A 8 -9.16 -9.69 -46.41
C MET A 8 -9.03 -8.39 -47.25
N GLY A 9 -9.97 -8.15 -48.17
CA GLY A 9 -10.06 -6.87 -48.90
C GLY A 9 -10.46 -5.69 -48.01
N LEU A 10 -11.38 -5.89 -47.07
CA LEU A 10 -11.80 -4.84 -46.12
C LEU A 10 -10.67 -4.45 -45.15
N VAL A 11 -9.87 -5.43 -44.71
CA VAL A 11 -8.71 -5.20 -43.84
C VAL A 11 -7.57 -4.49 -44.57
N MET A 12 -7.32 -4.80 -45.86
CA MET A 12 -6.33 -4.06 -46.65
C MET A 12 -6.71 -2.59 -46.89
N VAL A 13 -8.00 -2.30 -47.10
CA VAL A 13 -8.48 -0.92 -47.27
C VAL A 13 -8.38 -0.12 -45.97
N LEU A 14 -8.58 -0.76 -44.81
CA LEU A 14 -8.46 -0.10 -43.50
C LEU A 14 -7.01 0.16 -43.07
N VAL A 15 -6.05 -0.65 -43.53
CA VAL A 15 -4.62 -0.44 -43.25
C VAL A 15 -4.02 0.62 -44.19
N ALA A 16 -4.55 0.77 -45.41
CA ALA A 16 -4.11 1.80 -46.36
C ALA A 16 -4.53 3.23 -45.96
N THR A 17 -5.61 3.40 -45.18
CA THR A 17 -6.08 4.72 -44.73
C THR A 17 -5.35 5.23 -43.48
N MET A 18 -4.60 4.37 -42.76
CA MET A 18 -3.79 4.79 -41.61
C MET A 18 -2.39 5.32 -41.95
N LEU A 19 -1.97 5.28 -43.23
CA LEU A 19 -0.63 5.69 -43.68
C LEU A 19 -0.56 7.06 -44.38
N VAL A 20 -1.64 7.86 -44.39
CA VAL A 20 -1.68 9.18 -45.07
C VAL A 20 -1.67 10.36 -44.06
N GLY A 21 -1.25 10.14 -42.81
CA GLY A 21 -1.25 11.16 -41.75
C GLY A 21 -0.01 12.05 -41.61
N ILE A 22 0.96 12.03 -42.54
CA ILE A 22 2.17 12.86 -42.47
C ILE A 22 2.33 13.68 -43.75
N VAL A 23 1.72 14.87 -43.80
CA VAL A 23 2.20 16.03 -44.58
C VAL A 23 1.70 17.30 -43.88
N GLY A 24 2.61 18.05 -43.27
CA GLY A 24 2.36 19.37 -42.69
C GLY A 24 3.66 20.16 -42.61
N CYS A 25 4.11 20.70 -43.74
CA CYS A 25 5.25 21.61 -43.84
C CYS A 25 4.84 23.06 -43.58
N GLY A 26 5.73 23.81 -42.92
CA GLY A 26 6.16 25.13 -43.42
C GLY A 26 5.61 26.36 -42.72
N GLY A 27 6.41 26.94 -41.83
CA GLY A 27 6.23 28.31 -41.31
C GLY A 27 7.43 28.73 -40.44
N GLU A 28 8.49 29.23 -41.09
CA GLU A 28 9.64 29.87 -40.44
C GLU A 28 9.24 31.19 -39.75
N ASN A 29 9.65 31.37 -38.50
CA ASN A 29 9.96 32.67 -37.91
C ASN A 29 11.03 32.50 -36.82
N LYS A 30 12.26 32.95 -37.10
CA LYS A 30 13.33 33.32 -36.14
C LYS A 30 13.02 34.76 -35.67
N GLU A 31 13.26 35.28 -34.46
CA GLU A 31 14.06 35.04 -33.24
C GLU A 31 13.50 36.02 -32.15
N PRO A 32 14.00 36.18 -30.89
CA PRO A 32 15.28 35.76 -30.33
C PRO A 32 15.26 35.02 -28.96
N SER A 33 16.42 34.43 -28.70
CA SER A 33 16.88 33.78 -27.46
C SER A 33 16.97 34.72 -26.26
N SER A 34 16.43 34.30 -25.11
CA SER A 34 17.06 34.50 -23.79
C SER A 34 16.34 33.68 -22.72
N GLY A 35 17.09 32.90 -21.94
CA GLY A 35 16.63 32.22 -20.74
C GLY A 35 16.90 30.71 -20.77
N GLU A 36 18.11 30.33 -20.36
CA GLU A 36 18.40 28.98 -19.87
C GLU A 36 17.52 28.70 -18.64
N THR A 37 16.33 28.15 -18.85
CA THR A 37 15.62 27.47 -17.79
C THR A 37 16.23 26.08 -17.72
N ASN A 38 17.03 25.82 -16.68
CA ASN A 38 17.45 24.47 -16.32
C ASN A 38 16.22 23.56 -16.35
N GLY A 39 16.14 22.72 -17.38
CA GLY A 39 15.08 21.77 -17.61
C GLY A 39 15.16 20.68 -16.55
N GLN A 40 14.63 20.96 -15.37
CA GLN A 40 14.32 19.93 -14.41
C GLN A 40 13.07 19.25 -14.95
N GLU A 41 13.22 18.03 -15.46
CA GLU A 41 12.07 17.22 -15.89
C GLU A 41 11.01 17.24 -14.79
N PRO A 42 9.72 17.44 -15.13
CA PRO A 42 8.68 17.48 -14.12
C PRO A 42 8.72 16.18 -13.31
N VAL A 43 8.99 16.30 -12.01
CA VAL A 43 8.98 15.15 -11.11
C VAL A 43 7.59 14.54 -11.15
N GLU A 44 7.51 13.29 -11.60
CA GLU A 44 6.24 12.57 -11.66
C GLU A 44 5.69 12.44 -10.23
N LYS A 45 4.50 12.99 -10.00
CA LYS A 45 3.82 12.87 -8.71
C LYS A 45 3.33 11.45 -8.51
N ILE A 46 3.74 10.83 -7.41
CA ILE A 46 3.32 9.49 -7.02
C ILE A 46 2.19 9.61 -6.01
N THR A 47 1.07 8.93 -6.25
CA THR A 47 -0.02 8.78 -5.28
C THR A 47 -0.05 7.35 -4.76
N ILE A 48 0.07 7.18 -3.44
CA ILE A 48 -0.01 5.90 -2.74
C ILE A 48 -1.36 5.82 -2.03
N LYS A 49 -2.14 4.74 -2.25
CA LYS A 49 -3.37 4.47 -1.51
C LYS A 49 -3.08 3.65 -0.25
N LEU A 50 -3.39 4.21 0.91
CA LEU A 50 -3.23 3.56 2.21
C LEU A 50 -4.59 3.18 2.80
N GLY A 51 -4.87 1.87 2.91
CA GLY A 51 -6.10 1.36 3.55
C GLY A 51 -5.90 0.91 5.00
N HIS A 52 -6.91 1.11 5.86
CA HIS A 52 -6.92 0.53 7.22
C HIS A 52 -8.33 0.40 7.82
N PRO A 53 -8.53 -0.47 8.84
CA PRO A 53 -9.87 -0.73 9.39
C PRO A 53 -10.34 0.30 10.44
N TYR A 54 -9.43 1.10 10.99
CA TYR A 54 -9.71 1.99 12.12
C TYR A 54 -10.52 3.24 11.71
N ASP A 55 -11.32 3.76 12.65
CA ASP A 55 -11.96 5.06 12.53
C ASP A 55 -10.97 6.20 12.79
N GLU A 56 -11.37 7.41 12.39
CA GLU A 56 -10.50 8.58 12.39
C GLU A 56 -10.13 9.08 13.79
N LYS A 57 -10.87 8.68 14.83
CA LYS A 57 -10.59 9.08 16.22
C LYS A 57 -9.53 8.20 16.87
N GLN A 58 -9.19 7.06 16.26
CA GLN A 58 -8.20 6.16 16.85
C GLN A 58 -6.77 6.67 16.65
N PRO A 59 -5.88 6.46 17.64
CA PRO A 59 -4.47 6.84 17.53
C PRO A 59 -3.76 6.24 16.30
N LEU A 60 -4.17 5.03 15.90
CA LEU A 60 -3.62 4.35 14.73
C LEU A 60 -3.88 5.12 13.43
N HIS A 61 -5.07 5.71 13.26
CA HIS A 61 -5.37 6.59 12.13
C HIS A 61 -4.59 7.90 12.23
N GLN A 62 -4.54 8.52 13.40
CA GLN A 62 -3.78 9.76 13.59
C GLN A 62 -2.30 9.57 13.24
N GLY A 63 -1.74 8.40 13.52
CA GLY A 63 -0.40 8.02 13.09
C GLY A 63 -0.24 7.93 11.57
N THR A 64 -1.23 7.43 10.82
CA THR A 64 -1.16 7.40 9.35
C THR A 64 -1.29 8.79 8.74
N VAL A 65 -2.12 9.66 9.31
CA VAL A 65 -2.20 11.08 8.94
C VAL A 65 -0.84 11.75 9.14
N LYS A 66 -0.22 11.55 10.31
CA LYS A 66 1.10 12.14 10.56
C LYS A 66 2.18 11.59 9.63
N PHE A 67 2.11 10.31 9.31
CA PHE A 67 3.00 9.69 8.33
C PHE A 67 2.83 10.31 6.93
N ALA A 68 1.58 10.49 6.47
CA ALA A 68 1.30 11.14 5.19
C ALA A 68 1.84 12.58 5.11
N GLU A 69 1.66 13.37 6.17
CA GLU A 69 2.24 14.72 6.27
C GLU A 69 3.76 14.70 6.14
N MET A 70 4.43 13.84 6.91
CA MET A 70 5.89 13.73 6.90
C MET A 70 6.43 13.24 5.55
N VAL A 71 5.71 12.37 4.86
CA VAL A 71 6.09 11.92 3.51
C VAL A 71 5.96 13.07 2.51
N ALA A 72 4.87 13.82 2.55
CA ALA A 72 4.70 14.99 1.69
C ALA A 72 5.80 16.03 1.94
N GLU A 73 6.10 16.34 3.20
CA GLU A 73 7.17 17.28 3.59
C GLU A 73 8.54 16.82 3.10
N ARG A 74 8.90 15.56 3.33
CA ARG A 74 10.23 15.02 2.99
C ARG A 74 10.43 14.73 1.50
N THR A 75 9.37 14.81 0.71
CA THR A 75 9.40 14.57 -0.73
C THR A 75 9.07 15.82 -1.53
N ASP A 76 8.99 16.99 -0.90
CA ASP A 76 8.59 18.26 -1.53
C ASP A 76 7.23 18.15 -2.26
N GLY A 77 6.32 17.33 -1.71
CA GLY A 77 5.00 17.05 -2.28
C GLY A 77 5.00 16.13 -3.50
N ASN A 78 6.13 15.50 -3.85
CA ASN A 78 6.20 14.55 -4.95
C ASN A 78 5.54 13.20 -4.63
N VAL A 79 5.40 12.86 -3.34
CA VAL A 79 4.67 11.67 -2.90
C VAL A 79 3.46 12.08 -2.05
N GLU A 80 2.27 11.72 -2.53
CA GLU A 80 1.00 11.91 -1.82
C GLU A 80 0.50 10.57 -1.28
N ILE A 81 0.19 10.50 0.02
CA ILE A 81 -0.48 9.34 0.62
C ILE A 81 -1.96 9.67 0.81
N LYS A 82 -2.83 8.97 0.07
CA LYS A 82 -4.29 9.05 0.24
C LYS A 82 -4.76 7.97 1.20
N ILE A 83 -5.30 8.38 2.34
CA ILE A 83 -5.73 7.49 3.42
C ILE A 83 -7.20 7.13 3.24
N PHE A 84 -7.49 5.83 3.32
CA PHE A 84 -8.83 5.25 3.24
C PHE A 84 -9.15 4.52 4.55
N PRO A 85 -9.75 5.21 5.54
CA PRO A 85 -10.06 4.65 6.85
C PRO A 85 -11.30 3.74 6.80
N ASN A 86 -11.75 3.24 7.96
CA ASN A 86 -13.02 2.53 8.13
C ASN A 86 -13.23 1.35 7.16
N SER A 87 -12.16 0.64 6.78
CA SER A 87 -12.26 -0.48 5.82
C SER A 87 -12.85 -0.08 4.45
N THR A 88 -12.70 1.18 4.03
CA THR A 88 -13.23 1.67 2.74
C THR A 88 -12.67 0.91 1.54
N LEU A 89 -11.45 0.38 1.65
CA LEU A 89 -10.81 -0.45 0.62
C LEU A 89 -10.95 -1.97 0.87
N GLY A 90 -11.86 -2.38 1.76
CA GLY A 90 -12.07 -3.77 2.13
C GLY A 90 -11.61 -4.10 3.55
N SER A 91 -11.84 -5.35 3.97
CA SER A 91 -11.44 -5.84 5.28
C SER A 91 -9.93 -5.93 5.41
N SER A 92 -9.42 -6.05 6.65
CA SER A 92 -7.97 -6.27 6.88
C SER A 92 -7.41 -7.50 6.15
N ARG A 93 -8.24 -8.52 5.88
CA ARG A 93 -7.83 -9.68 5.08
C ARG A 93 -7.70 -9.33 3.61
N ASP A 94 -8.68 -8.59 3.07
CA ASP A 94 -8.67 -8.14 1.67
C ASP A 94 -7.48 -7.21 1.41
N LEU A 95 -7.14 -6.32 2.38
CA LEU A 95 -5.96 -5.48 2.32
C LEU A 95 -4.66 -6.31 2.30
N ALA A 96 -4.54 -7.33 3.15
CA ALA A 96 -3.36 -8.19 3.18
C ALA A 96 -3.16 -8.97 1.86
N GLU A 97 -4.26 -9.48 1.28
CA GLU A 97 -4.24 -10.13 -0.03
C GLU A 97 -3.90 -9.13 -1.14
N GLY A 98 -4.50 -7.94 -1.12
CA GLY A 98 -4.25 -6.87 -2.08
C GLY A 98 -2.80 -6.39 -2.07
N LEU A 99 -2.16 -6.33 -0.90
CA LEU A 99 -0.72 -6.04 -0.77
C LEU A 99 0.13 -7.16 -1.40
N GLN A 100 -0.27 -8.43 -1.24
CA GLN A 100 0.45 -9.56 -1.81
C GLN A 100 0.40 -9.58 -3.34
N ILE A 101 -0.75 -9.23 -3.93
CA ILE A 101 -0.95 -9.24 -5.39
C ILE A 101 -0.70 -7.88 -6.06
N GLY A 102 -0.39 -6.84 -5.29
CA GLY A 102 -0.06 -5.50 -5.80
C GLY A 102 -1.26 -4.64 -6.22
N THR A 103 -2.48 -4.95 -5.78
CA THR A 103 -3.67 -4.13 -6.04
C THR A 103 -3.89 -3.03 -4.99
N ILE A 104 -3.24 -3.15 -3.83
CA ILE A 104 -3.18 -2.15 -2.76
C ILE A 104 -1.73 -1.71 -2.59
N ASP A 105 -1.48 -0.40 -2.64
CA ASP A 105 -0.12 0.14 -2.54
C ASP A 105 0.41 0.06 -1.10
N MET A 106 -0.44 0.37 -0.12
CA MET A 106 -0.08 0.42 1.29
C MET A 106 -1.26 0.07 2.20
N GLY A 107 -0.97 -0.54 3.35
CA GLY A 107 -2.00 -0.80 4.36
C GLY A 107 -1.44 -0.80 5.77
N LEU A 108 -2.23 -0.26 6.71
CA LEU A 108 -2.02 -0.49 8.14
C LEU A 108 -2.90 -1.66 8.57
N VAL A 109 -2.30 -2.85 8.60
CA VAL A 109 -2.99 -4.13 8.76
C VAL A 109 -2.50 -4.85 10.01
N PRO A 110 -3.38 -5.37 10.89
CA PRO A 110 -2.95 -6.19 12.02
C PRO A 110 -2.17 -7.42 11.55
N THR A 111 -1.09 -7.79 12.25
CA THR A 111 -0.26 -8.93 11.80
C THR A 111 -1.01 -10.27 11.82
N THR A 112 -2.07 -10.42 12.65
CA THR A 112 -3.00 -11.55 12.59
C THR A 112 -3.72 -11.72 11.25
N ASN A 113 -3.90 -10.65 10.49
CA ASN A 113 -4.52 -10.71 9.17
C ASN A 113 -3.51 -11.04 8.07
N VAL A 114 -2.22 -10.81 8.32
CA VAL A 114 -1.12 -11.17 7.42
C VAL A 114 -0.62 -12.59 7.68
N ALA A 115 -0.70 -13.07 8.92
CA ALA A 115 -0.20 -14.39 9.31
C ALA A 115 -0.77 -15.59 8.53
N PRO A 116 -2.03 -15.60 8.06
CA PRO A 116 -2.52 -16.65 7.15
C PRO A 116 -1.72 -16.78 5.85
N PHE A 117 -1.05 -15.71 5.40
CA PHE A 117 -0.19 -15.70 4.21
C PHE A 117 1.27 -15.99 4.57
N TYR A 118 1.72 -15.53 5.75
CA TYR A 118 3.07 -15.72 6.27
C TYR A 118 3.04 -16.01 7.78
N LYS A 119 2.94 -17.31 8.11
CA LYS A 119 2.73 -17.83 9.48
C LYS A 119 3.72 -17.35 10.54
N PRO A 120 5.01 -17.09 10.27
CA PRO A 120 5.94 -16.63 11.30
C PRO A 120 5.51 -15.35 12.04
N LEU A 121 4.67 -14.50 11.44
CA LEU A 121 4.14 -13.31 12.10
C LEU A 121 3.18 -13.61 13.28
N ASP A 122 2.66 -14.84 13.39
CA ASP A 122 1.83 -15.25 14.53
C ASP A 122 2.56 -15.11 15.87
N ILE A 123 3.90 -15.11 15.87
CA ILE A 123 4.69 -14.96 17.11
C ILE A 123 4.26 -13.76 17.93
N PHE A 124 3.87 -12.64 17.30
CA PHE A 124 3.43 -11.43 18.00
C PHE A 124 2.12 -11.60 18.80
N TYR A 125 1.40 -12.70 18.59
CA TYR A 125 0.12 -12.99 19.21
C TYR A 125 0.14 -14.21 20.15
N PHE A 126 1.31 -14.81 20.38
CA PHE A 126 1.42 -15.87 21.36
C PHE A 126 1.13 -15.33 22.77
N PRO A 127 0.27 -15.99 23.56
CA PRO A 127 -0.08 -15.51 24.90
C PRO A 127 1.15 -15.37 25.80
N PHE A 128 1.24 -14.22 26.48
CA PHE A 128 2.21 -13.94 27.56
C PHE A 128 3.71 -13.97 27.17
N ILE A 129 4.06 -13.93 25.88
CA ILE A 129 5.48 -13.93 25.46
C ILE A 129 6.17 -12.57 25.70
N PHE A 130 5.42 -11.48 25.69
CA PHE A 130 5.92 -10.13 25.96
C PHE A 130 5.65 -9.77 27.42
N ARG A 131 6.69 -9.29 28.11
CA ARG A 131 6.64 -8.95 29.54
C ARG A 131 6.00 -7.58 29.77
N ASP A 132 6.32 -6.66 28.87
CA ASP A 132 5.94 -5.25 28.89
C ASP A 132 6.06 -4.68 27.47
N LYS A 133 5.71 -3.40 27.30
CA LYS A 133 5.75 -2.72 26.00
C LYS A 133 7.17 -2.62 25.47
N GLU A 134 8.12 -2.33 26.35
CA GLU A 134 9.53 -2.15 26.03
C GLU A 134 10.14 -3.44 25.47
N HIS A 135 9.78 -4.60 26.01
CA HIS A 135 10.16 -5.90 25.46
C HIS A 135 9.56 -6.11 24.07
N ALA A 136 8.27 -5.78 23.89
CA ALA A 136 7.61 -5.90 22.60
C ALA A 136 8.28 -5.01 21.53
N TYR A 137 8.58 -3.75 21.85
CA TYR A 137 9.27 -2.84 20.94
C TYR A 137 10.68 -3.35 20.58
N LYS A 138 11.47 -3.79 21.58
CA LYS A 138 12.81 -4.34 21.31
C LYS A 138 12.78 -5.57 20.40
N VAL A 139 11.73 -6.39 20.47
CA VAL A 139 11.58 -7.55 19.59
C VAL A 139 11.12 -7.13 18.20
N ALA A 140 10.10 -6.25 18.12
CA ALA A 140 9.55 -5.77 16.84
C ALA A 140 10.55 -4.95 16.03
N ASP A 141 11.31 -4.06 16.68
CA ASP A 141 12.26 -3.18 15.99
C ASP A 141 13.66 -3.80 15.88
N GLY A 142 13.92 -4.85 16.68
CA GLY A 142 15.20 -5.53 16.74
C GLY A 142 15.37 -6.66 15.72
N PRO A 143 16.45 -7.47 15.87
CA PRO A 143 16.83 -8.49 14.89
C PRO A 143 15.73 -9.52 14.59
N VAL A 144 14.92 -9.89 15.59
CA VAL A 144 13.83 -10.85 15.41
C VAL A 144 12.75 -10.28 14.48
N GLY A 145 12.30 -9.05 14.72
CA GLY A 145 11.34 -8.38 13.84
C GLY A 145 11.89 -8.21 12.43
N GLN A 146 13.13 -7.72 12.28
CA GLN A 146 13.76 -7.56 10.96
C GLN A 146 13.80 -8.88 10.18
N GLN A 147 14.20 -9.98 10.82
CA GLN A 147 14.19 -11.31 10.20
C GLN A 147 12.79 -11.71 9.71
N LEU A 148 11.74 -11.40 10.48
CA LEU A 148 10.36 -11.68 10.09
C LEU A 148 9.95 -10.83 8.88
N TYR A 149 10.30 -9.54 8.85
CA TYR A 149 9.93 -8.62 7.78
C TYR A 149 10.66 -8.91 6.47
N GLU A 150 11.94 -9.28 6.55
CA GLU A 150 12.72 -9.73 5.39
C GLU A 150 12.13 -11.01 4.79
N GLY A 151 11.73 -11.97 5.64
CA GLY A 151 11.05 -13.18 5.18
C GLY A 151 9.69 -12.88 4.54
N LEU A 152 8.90 -11.98 5.13
CA LEU A 152 7.63 -11.53 4.57
C LEU A 152 7.82 -10.91 3.18
N LEU A 153 8.81 -10.02 3.03
CA LEU A 153 9.13 -9.40 1.75
C LEU A 153 9.57 -10.45 0.73
N LYS A 154 10.46 -11.37 1.10
CA LYS A 154 10.98 -12.40 0.21
C LYS A 154 9.90 -13.38 -0.28
N GLU A 155 9.00 -13.80 0.61
CA GLU A 155 8.03 -14.85 0.29
C GLU A 155 6.69 -14.32 -0.22
N LYS A 156 6.32 -13.08 0.14
CA LYS A 156 5.00 -12.50 -0.17
C LYS A 156 5.07 -11.18 -0.93
N GLY A 157 6.26 -10.61 -1.13
CA GLY A 157 6.41 -9.31 -1.78
C GLY A 157 5.93 -8.13 -0.93
N ILE A 158 5.60 -8.35 0.34
CA ILE A 158 5.07 -7.31 1.23
C ILE A 158 6.21 -6.69 2.03
N ARG A 159 6.46 -5.40 1.83
CA ARG A 159 7.45 -4.63 2.59
C ARG A 159 6.83 -4.06 3.87
N THR A 160 7.35 -4.45 5.03
CA THR A 160 7.03 -3.79 6.29
C THR A 160 7.84 -2.50 6.43
N LEU A 161 7.16 -1.38 6.69
CA LEU A 161 7.82 -0.08 6.94
C LEU A 161 8.06 0.16 8.42
N ALA A 162 7.08 -0.19 9.25
CA ALA A 162 7.13 -0.07 10.71
C ALA A 162 6.06 -0.95 11.35
N MET A 163 6.22 -1.25 12.63
CA MET A 163 5.17 -1.83 13.46
C MET A 163 4.46 -0.75 14.27
N PHE A 164 3.13 -0.86 14.35
CA PHE A 164 2.31 -0.01 15.21
C PHE A 164 1.85 -0.82 16.42
N GLU A 165 1.74 -0.17 17.57
CA GLU A 165 1.22 -0.79 18.80
C GLU A 165 -0.31 -0.67 18.85
N SER A 166 -1.01 -1.80 18.99
CA SER A 166 -2.45 -1.85 19.28
C SER A 166 -2.78 -2.07 20.77
N GLY A 167 -1.75 -2.15 21.63
CA GLY A 167 -1.86 -2.42 23.06
C GLY A 167 -1.96 -3.91 23.42
N PHE A 168 -1.82 -4.19 24.72
CA PHE A 168 -2.04 -5.53 25.28
C PHE A 168 -3.54 -5.85 25.35
N ARG A 169 -3.89 -7.10 25.02
CA ARG A 169 -5.29 -7.54 24.99
C ARG A 169 -5.82 -7.76 26.41
N THR A 170 -7.02 -7.25 26.65
CA THR A 170 -7.80 -7.47 27.88
C THR A 170 -9.10 -8.19 27.51
N ILE A 171 -9.54 -9.09 28.38
CA ILE A 171 -10.74 -9.89 28.15
C ILE A 171 -11.95 -9.16 28.73
N THR A 172 -13.01 -9.05 27.94
CA THR A 172 -14.29 -8.46 28.35
C THR A 172 -15.44 -9.41 28.00
N ASN A 173 -16.52 -9.38 28.77
CA ASN A 173 -17.75 -10.11 28.47
C ASN A 173 -18.95 -9.41 29.14
N SER A 174 -20.16 -9.71 28.67
CA SER A 174 -21.40 -9.10 29.18
C SER A 174 -22.11 -9.90 30.29
N LYS A 175 -21.49 -10.98 30.79
CA LYS A 175 -22.13 -11.95 31.71
C LYS A 175 -21.69 -11.78 33.16
N LYS A 176 -20.38 -11.84 33.42
CA LYS A 176 -19.82 -11.85 34.77
C LYS A 176 -18.39 -11.29 34.79
N PRO A 177 -17.93 -10.71 35.91
CA PRO A 177 -16.52 -10.38 36.10
C PRO A 177 -15.62 -11.61 35.92
N ILE A 178 -14.44 -11.41 35.33
CA ILE A 178 -13.40 -12.44 35.19
C ILE A 178 -12.23 -12.03 36.08
N ARG A 179 -11.94 -12.82 37.12
CA ARG A 179 -10.85 -12.58 38.09
C ARG A 179 -9.86 -13.73 38.16
N THR A 180 -10.32 -14.95 37.85
CA THR A 180 -9.53 -16.17 37.87
C THR A 180 -9.77 -16.98 36.60
N PRO A 181 -8.85 -17.90 36.24
CA PRO A 181 -9.06 -18.80 35.10
C PRO A 181 -10.36 -19.62 35.19
N ALA A 182 -10.86 -19.92 36.40
CA ALA A 182 -12.10 -20.66 36.59
C ALA A 182 -13.34 -19.86 36.11
N ASP A 183 -13.25 -18.53 36.02
CA ASP A 183 -14.37 -17.69 35.56
C ASP A 183 -14.62 -17.82 34.05
N PHE A 184 -13.73 -18.47 33.29
CA PHE A 184 -13.89 -18.74 31.87
C PHE A 184 -14.78 -19.95 31.53
N ALA A 185 -15.03 -20.82 32.52
CA ALA A 185 -15.93 -21.95 32.37
C ALA A 185 -17.41 -21.52 32.30
#